data_AF-A0A7W0QSP3-F1
#
_entry.id   AF-A0A7W0QSP3-F1
#
_cell.length_a   1.000
_cell.length_b   1.000
_cell.length_c   1.000
_cell.angle_alpha   90.00
_cell.angle_beta   90.00
_cell.angle_gamma   90.00
#
_symmetry.space_group_name_H-M   'P 1'
#
loop_
_entity.id
_entity.type
_entity.pdbx_description
1 polymer ?
#
loop_
_entity_poly.entity_id
_entity_poly.type
_entity_poly.pdbx_seq_one_letter_code
_entity_poly.pdbx_strand_id
1 'polypeptide(L)'
;MTGAGDVVGFVYGYPSRPGRWWREMIRPNLEAEGHAEWLTDAFEFVELAVDPDAQGIGIGRRLHDDLLDSVSQTTALLSTGQQESPAIRLYRSSRWIPLVSDFQYQSGGERTVIMGLDLPAWRESR
;
A
#
# COMPACT_ATOMS: atom_id res chain seq x y z
N MET A 1 8.38 7.37 -36.38
CA MET A 1 7.01 7.39 -35.81
C MET A 1 7.10 6.74 -34.45
N THR A 2 7.16 7.53 -33.38
CA THR A 2 6.98 6.99 -32.02
C THR A 2 5.49 6.74 -31.85
N GLY A 3 5.05 5.49 -31.96
CA GLY A 3 3.72 5.13 -31.49
C GLY A 3 3.69 5.41 -30.00
N ALA A 4 2.83 6.34 -29.55
CA ALA A 4 2.57 6.48 -28.13
C ALA A 4 1.97 5.15 -27.67
N GLY A 5 2.73 4.38 -26.88
CA GLY A 5 2.17 3.20 -26.24
C GLY A 5 1.08 3.63 -25.26
N ASP A 6 0.04 2.82 -25.13
CA ASP A 6 -1.04 3.07 -24.18
C ASP A 6 -0.57 2.84 -22.73
N VAL A 7 -0.90 3.77 -21.83
CA VAL A 7 -0.64 3.62 -20.39
C VAL A 7 -1.77 2.81 -19.77
N VAL A 8 -1.49 1.56 -19.44
CA VAL A 8 -2.48 0.60 -18.91
C VAL A 8 -2.43 0.45 -17.39
N GLY A 9 -1.59 1.21 -16.70
CA GLY A 9 -1.52 1.18 -15.24
C GLY A 9 -0.45 2.09 -14.68
N PHE A 10 -0.57 2.40 -13.39
CA PHE A 10 0.39 3.22 -12.66
C PHE A 10 0.39 2.84 -11.18
N VAL A 11 1.46 3.26 -10.51
CA VAL A 11 1.63 3.12 -9.06
C VAL A 11 2.38 4.34 -8.54
N TYR A 12 2.02 4.81 -7.35
CA TYR A 12 2.82 5.82 -6.67
C TYR A 12 2.67 5.78 -5.15
N GLY A 13 3.62 6.43 -4.49
CA GLY A 13 3.61 6.67 -3.07
C GLY A 13 4.68 7.68 -2.68
N TYR A 14 4.89 7.86 -1.39
CA TYR A 14 5.93 8.77 -0.90
C TYR A 14 6.39 8.40 0.51
N PRO A 15 7.63 8.78 0.91
CA PRO A 15 8.05 8.66 2.29
C PRO A 15 7.10 9.39 3.23
N SER A 16 6.63 8.68 4.26
CA SER A 16 5.78 9.22 5.31
C SER A 16 6.54 10.28 6.10
N ARG A 17 5.86 11.36 6.48
CA ARG A 17 6.45 12.44 7.28
C ARG A 17 5.46 12.96 8.32
N PRO A 18 5.92 13.30 9.53
CA PRO A 18 5.09 13.99 10.51
C PRO A 18 4.40 15.23 9.91
N GLY A 19 3.15 15.45 10.30
CA GLY A 19 2.32 16.56 9.80
C GLY A 19 1.60 16.30 8.49
N ARG A 20 1.80 15.14 7.83
CA ARG A 20 0.98 14.73 6.69
C ARG A 20 -0.34 14.14 7.15
N TRP A 21 -1.45 14.63 6.58
CA TRP A 21 -2.80 14.30 7.01
C TRP A 21 -3.04 12.80 7.26
N TRP A 22 -2.72 11.93 6.29
CA TRP A 22 -3.00 10.50 6.41
C TRP A 22 -2.23 9.85 7.56
N ARG A 23 -0.92 10.13 7.66
CA ARG A 23 -0.07 9.70 8.77
C ARG A 23 -0.64 10.12 10.12
N GLU A 24 -1.00 11.39 10.26
CA GLU A 24 -1.53 11.94 11.52
C GLU A 24 -2.87 11.29 11.91
N MET A 25 -3.65 10.91 10.90
CA MET A 25 -4.96 10.29 11.09
C MET A 25 -4.87 8.81 11.49
N ILE A 26 -3.96 8.01 10.91
CA ILE A 26 -3.84 6.58 11.25
C ILE A 26 -3.02 6.33 12.52
N ARG A 27 -2.11 7.26 12.89
CA ARG A 27 -1.19 7.06 14.02
C ARG A 27 -1.87 6.67 15.33
N PRO A 28 -2.95 7.33 15.80
CA PRO A 28 -3.58 6.95 17.06
C PRO A 28 -4.10 5.51 17.08
N ASN A 29 -4.56 5.01 15.92
CA ASN A 29 -5.03 3.63 15.79
C ASN A 29 -3.85 2.65 15.79
N LEU A 30 -2.75 2.98 15.10
CA LEU A 30 -1.53 2.18 15.17
C LEU A 30 -0.95 2.15 16.59
N GLU A 31 -0.95 3.28 17.30
CA GLU A 31 -0.51 3.34 18.71
C GLU A 31 -1.39 2.46 19.61
N ALA A 32 -2.71 2.50 19.43
CA ALA A 32 -3.64 1.68 20.20
C ALA A 32 -3.46 0.16 19.98
N GLU A 33 -3.11 -0.24 18.76
CA GLU A 33 -2.83 -1.64 18.39
C GLU A 33 -1.38 -2.06 18.68
N GLY A 34 -0.53 -1.15 19.20
CA GLY A 34 0.87 -1.45 19.51
C GLY A 34 1.79 -1.55 18.29
N HIS A 35 1.46 -0.81 17.22
CA HIS A 35 2.16 -0.76 15.93
C HIS A 35 2.71 0.63 15.59
N ALA A 36 2.96 1.47 16.59
CA ALA A 36 3.46 2.83 16.38
C ALA A 36 4.82 2.87 15.65
N GLU A 37 5.66 1.85 15.87
CA GLU A 37 6.99 1.69 15.27
C GLU A 37 6.95 1.62 13.75
N TRP A 38 5.82 1.17 13.17
CA TRP A 38 5.63 1.12 11.72
C TRP A 38 5.72 2.48 11.03
N LEU A 39 5.52 3.57 11.77
CA LEU A 39 5.59 4.95 11.28
C LEU A 39 6.98 5.61 11.40
N THR A 40 7.99 4.86 11.87
CA THR A 40 9.34 5.39 12.15
C THR A 40 10.08 5.75 10.86
N ASP A 41 10.04 4.85 9.88
CA ASP A 41 10.68 5.01 8.56
C ASP A 41 9.80 4.36 7.49
N ALA A 42 8.60 4.91 7.33
CA ALA A 42 7.54 4.35 6.51
C ALA A 42 7.44 4.99 5.13
N PHE A 43 7.10 4.18 4.14
CA PHE A 43 6.62 4.61 2.83
C PHE A 43 5.10 4.49 2.76
N GLU A 44 4.40 5.55 2.39
CA GLU A 44 2.96 5.50 2.14
C GLU A 44 2.74 5.03 0.70
N PHE A 45 2.22 3.81 0.53
CA PHE A 45 1.86 3.23 -0.75
C PHE A 45 0.42 3.66 -1.08
N VAL A 46 0.30 4.67 -1.96
CA VAL A 46 -0.93 5.47 -2.05
C VAL A 46 -1.90 4.90 -3.07
N GLU A 47 -1.44 4.67 -4.29
CA GLU A 47 -2.32 4.25 -5.37
C GLU A 47 -1.62 3.20 -6.24
N LEU A 48 -2.39 2.17 -6.59
CA LEU A 48 -2.04 1.18 -7.58
C LEU A 48 -3.29 0.89 -8.40
N ALA A 49 -3.24 1.27 -9.68
CA ALA A 49 -4.34 1.04 -10.61
C ALA A 49 -3.82 0.41 -11.90
N VAL A 50 -4.59 -0.55 -12.40
CA VAL A 50 -4.38 -1.18 -13.71
C VAL A 50 -5.71 -1.17 -14.42
N ASP A 51 -5.69 -0.79 -15.69
CA ASP A 51 -6.85 -0.82 -16.58
C ASP A 51 -7.55 -2.20 -16.45
N PRO A 52 -8.86 -2.26 -16.21
CA PRO A 52 -9.60 -3.52 -16.06
C PRO A 52 -9.33 -4.53 -17.18
N ASP A 53 -9.19 -4.08 -18.42
CA ASP A 53 -8.94 -4.95 -19.58
C ASP A 53 -7.49 -5.47 -19.64
N ALA A 54 -6.59 -4.87 -18.85
CA ALA A 54 -5.19 -5.28 -18.69
C ALA A 54 -4.91 -5.97 -17.34
N GLN A 55 -5.94 -6.29 -16.55
CA GLN A 55 -5.79 -7.03 -15.29
C GLN A 55 -5.59 -8.54 -15.50
N GLY A 56 -5.19 -9.25 -14.44
CA GLY A 56 -5.05 -10.71 -14.46
C GLY A 56 -3.78 -11.26 -15.13
N ILE A 57 -2.97 -10.40 -15.75
CA ILE A 57 -1.72 -10.78 -16.43
C ILE A 57 -0.44 -10.32 -15.70
N GLY A 58 -0.55 -9.92 -14.43
CA GLY A 58 0.60 -9.65 -13.56
C GLY A 58 1.12 -8.21 -13.54
N ILE A 59 0.53 -7.27 -14.30
CA ILE A 59 0.97 -5.87 -14.34
C ILE A 59 0.96 -5.22 -12.95
N GLY A 60 -0.11 -5.40 -12.17
CA GLY A 60 -0.22 -4.81 -10.83
C GLY A 60 0.86 -5.31 -9.87
N ARG A 61 1.21 -6.59 -9.94
CA ARG A 61 2.32 -7.16 -9.15
C ARG A 61 3.65 -6.55 -9.56
N ARG A 62 3.91 -6.44 -10.86
CA ARG A 62 5.15 -5.83 -11.36
C ARG A 62 5.28 -4.37 -10.92
N LEU A 63 4.23 -3.57 -11.09
CA LEU A 63 4.23 -2.18 -10.63
C LEU A 63 4.48 -2.06 -9.12
N HIS A 64 3.77 -2.86 -8.32
CA HIS A 64 3.96 -2.93 -6.88
C HIS A 64 5.40 -3.26 -6.49
N ASP A 65 5.96 -4.34 -7.06
CA ASP A 65 7.29 -4.83 -6.73
C ASP A 65 8.37 -3.83 -7.19
N ASP A 66 8.26 -3.30 -8.42
CA ASP A 66 9.20 -2.31 -8.99
C ASP A 66 9.22 -1.02 -8.16
N LEU A 67 8.07 -0.52 -7.70
CA LEU A 67 8.02 0.66 -6.84
C LEU A 67 8.67 0.37 -5.49
N LEU A 68 8.26 -0.69 -4.80
CA LEU A 68 8.75 -0.99 -3.45
C LEU A 68 10.22 -1.44 -3.42
N ASP A 69 10.78 -1.91 -4.53
CA ASP A 69 12.22 -2.11 -4.65
C ASP A 69 13.03 -0.82 -4.75
N SER A 70 12.41 0.25 -5.25
CA SER A 70 13.07 1.55 -5.40
C SER A 70 13.07 2.41 -4.12
N VAL A 71 12.28 2.06 -3.10
CA VAL A 71 12.15 2.86 -1.87
C VAL A 71 13.21 2.53 -0.83
N SER A 72 13.69 3.53 -0.09
CA SER A 72 14.73 3.35 0.94
C SER A 72 14.19 3.05 2.33
N GLN A 73 12.88 3.20 2.54
CA GLN A 73 12.19 3.00 3.81
C GLN A 73 12.26 1.53 4.26
N THR A 74 12.10 1.30 5.55
CA THR A 74 12.07 -0.05 6.14
C THR A 74 10.67 -0.64 6.21
N THR A 75 9.64 0.20 6.26
CA THR A 75 8.24 -0.24 6.22
C THR A 75 7.48 0.44 5.07
N ALA A 76 6.43 -0.22 4.59
CA ALA A 76 5.42 0.43 3.76
C ALA A 76 4.03 0.27 4.38
N LEU A 77 3.16 1.26 4.18
CA LEU A 77 1.81 1.31 4.73
C LEU A 77 0.81 1.65 3.63
N LEU A 78 -0.37 1.04 3.68
CA LEU A 78 -1.50 1.37 2.82
C LEU A 78 -2.82 1.22 3.58
N SER A 79 -3.89 1.79 3.01
CA SER A 79 -5.26 1.42 3.37
C SER A 79 -5.93 0.73 2.19
N THR A 80 -6.69 -0.32 2.44
CA THR A 80 -7.50 -0.99 1.42
C THR A 80 -8.90 -1.28 1.97
N GLY A 81 -9.90 -1.38 1.09
CA GLY A 81 -11.23 -1.87 1.49
C GLY A 81 -11.17 -3.28 2.10
N GLN A 82 -12.24 -3.69 2.79
CA GLN A 82 -12.32 -5.02 3.42
C GLN A 82 -12.79 -6.12 2.46
N GLN A 83 -13.47 -5.75 1.36
CA GLN A 83 -14.09 -6.71 0.45
C GLN A 83 -13.11 -7.34 -0.54
N GLU A 84 -13.30 -8.63 -0.83
CA GLU A 84 -12.45 -9.38 -1.75
C GLU A 84 -12.30 -8.69 -3.11
N SER A 85 -11.06 -8.38 -3.46
CA SER A 85 -10.69 -7.68 -4.69
C SER A 85 -9.34 -8.18 -5.22
N PRO A 86 -9.00 -7.95 -6.50
CA PRO A 86 -7.65 -8.22 -7.02
C PRO A 86 -6.54 -7.58 -6.17
N ALA A 87 -6.78 -6.36 -5.65
CA ALA A 87 -5.83 -5.65 -4.80
C ALA A 87 -5.58 -6.36 -3.46
N ILE A 88 -6.62 -6.77 -2.73
CA ILE A 88 -6.44 -7.51 -1.47
C ILE A 88 -5.70 -8.84 -1.69
N ARG A 89 -6.01 -9.57 -2.77
CA ARG A 89 -5.30 -10.80 -3.12
C ARG A 89 -3.83 -10.55 -3.42
N LEU A 90 -3.52 -9.44 -4.11
CA LEU A 90 -2.15 -9.00 -4.33
C LEU A 90 -1.45 -8.71 -3.00
N TYR A 91 -2.03 -7.88 -2.13
CA TYR A 91 -1.40 -7.50 -0.87
C TYR A 91 -1.16 -8.71 0.05
N ARG A 92 -2.14 -9.61 0.20
CA ARG A 92 -1.97 -10.84 0.98
C ARG A 92 -0.88 -11.76 0.42
N SER A 93 -0.84 -11.95 -0.90
CA SER A 93 0.23 -12.75 -1.53
C SER A 93 1.60 -12.07 -1.50
N SER A 94 1.64 -10.74 -1.38
CA SER A 94 2.85 -9.93 -1.16
C SER A 94 3.26 -9.82 0.32
N ARG A 95 2.65 -10.59 1.24
CA ARG A 95 2.95 -10.59 2.68
C ARG A 95 2.65 -9.28 3.42
N TRP A 96 1.77 -8.44 2.88
CA TRP A 96 1.21 -7.35 3.67
C TRP A 96 0.38 -7.93 4.81
N ILE A 97 0.53 -7.38 6.00
CA ILE A 97 -0.21 -7.81 7.21
C ILE A 97 -1.17 -6.72 7.66
N PRO A 98 -2.37 -7.08 8.17
CA PRO A 98 -3.24 -6.09 8.79
C PRO A 98 -2.61 -5.57 10.09
N LEU A 99 -2.55 -4.25 10.24
CA LEU A 99 -2.14 -3.57 11.47
C LEU A 99 -3.34 -2.95 12.20
N VAL A 100 -4.31 -2.46 11.42
CA VAL A 100 -5.62 -2.01 11.95
C VAL A 100 -6.70 -2.65 11.10
N SER A 101 -7.45 -3.57 11.71
CA SER A 101 -8.43 -4.41 11.01
C SER A 101 -9.67 -3.65 10.55
N ASP A 102 -10.01 -2.57 11.25
CA ASP A 102 -11.29 -1.91 11.13
C ASP A 102 -11.16 -0.39 11.28
N PHE A 103 -10.64 0.26 10.24
CA PHE A 103 -10.40 1.70 10.19
C PHE A 103 -11.51 2.42 9.44
N GLN A 104 -12.10 3.43 10.08
CA GLN A 104 -13.12 4.29 9.51
C GLN A 104 -12.57 5.72 9.32
N TYR A 105 -12.59 6.21 8.09
CA TYR A 105 -12.24 7.60 7.80
C TYR A 105 -13.28 8.57 8.39
N GLN A 106 -12.81 9.71 8.92
CA GLN A 106 -13.67 10.75 9.49
C GLN A 106 -14.67 11.32 8.48
N SER A 107 -14.32 11.32 7.19
CA SER A 107 -15.18 11.72 6.08
C SER A 107 -16.36 10.77 5.85
N GLY A 108 -16.43 9.63 6.55
CA GLY A 108 -17.35 8.54 6.23
C GLY A 108 -16.83 7.65 5.09
N GLY A 109 -17.65 6.70 4.65
CA GLY A 109 -17.31 5.72 3.62
C GLY A 109 -17.26 4.29 4.14
N GLU A 110 -16.80 3.37 3.29
CA GLU A 110 -16.60 1.97 3.69
C GLU A 110 -15.46 1.83 4.69
N ARG A 111 -15.57 0.81 5.56
CA ARG A 111 -14.51 0.43 6.48
C ARG A 111 -13.33 -0.15 5.71
N THR A 112 -12.14 0.18 6.18
CA THR A 112 -10.88 -0.19 5.54
C THR A 112 -9.98 -0.93 6.52
N VAL A 113 -8.98 -1.61 5.98
CA VAL A 113 -7.87 -2.20 6.72
C VAL A 113 -6.64 -1.35 6.47
N ILE A 114 -5.94 -0.97 7.53
CA ILE A 114 -4.57 -0.45 7.40
C ILE A 114 -3.63 -1.63 7.41
N MET A 115 -2.82 -1.75 6.36
CA MET A 115 -1.86 -2.84 6.20
C MET A 115 -0.43 -2.30 6.24
N GLY A 116 0.47 -3.14 6.71
CA GLY A 116 1.91 -2.90 6.70
C GLY A 116 2.68 -3.98 5.95
N LEU A 117 3.78 -3.58 5.32
CA LEU A 117 4.80 -4.46 4.77
C LEU A 117 6.18 -4.16 5.36
N ASP A 118 6.81 -5.17 5.95
CA ASP A 118 8.23 -5.15 6.32
C ASP A 118 9.06 -5.30 5.04
N LEU A 119 9.71 -4.23 4.58
CA LEU A 119 10.39 -4.19 3.30
C LEU A 119 11.67 -5.06 3.28
N PRO A 120 12.54 -5.03 4.31
CA PRO A 120 13.66 -5.97 4.40
C PRO A 120 13.23 -7.44 4.30
N ALA A 121 12.30 -7.88 5.15
CA ALA A 121 11.85 -9.26 5.18
C ALA A 121 11.13 -9.66 3.88
N TRP A 122 10.35 -8.75 3.29
CA TRP A 122 9.71 -8.97 2.00
C TRP A 122 10.72 -9.17 0.87
N ARG A 123 11.76 -8.32 0.79
CA ARG A 123 12.81 -8.43 -0.23
C ARG A 123 13.59 -9.73 -0.15
N GLU A 124 13.90 -10.20 1.07
CA GLU A 124 14.60 -11.47 1.32
C GLU A 124 13.76 -12.70 0.97
N SER A 125 12.43 -12.57 0.93
CA SER A 125 11.51 -13.69 0.75
C SER A 125 11.18 -14.02 -0.72
N ARG A 126 11.82 -13.34 -1.68
CA ARG A 126 11.56 -13.45 -3.12
C ARG A 126 12.58 -14.32 -3.86
#